data_AF-A0A7S3AT50-F1
#
_entry.id   AF-A0A7S3AT50-F1
#
_cell.length_a   1.000
_cell.length_b   1.000
_cell.length_c   1.000
_cell.angle_alpha   90.00
_cell.angle_beta   90.00
_cell.angle_gamma   90.00
#
_symmetry.space_group_name_H-M   'P 1'
#
loop_
_entity.id
_entity.type
_entity.pdbx_description
1 polymer ?
#
loop_
_entity_poly.entity_id
_entity_poly.type
_entity_poly.pdbx_seq_one_letter_code
_entity_poly.pdbx_strand_id
1 'polypeptide(L)'
;AGQGAGAGVLRSSPPPGLAPPGLSPTTPPRLDLLAVDGGGDAIARPPAAISLRGDARQSTRVLQDGLVLLKGVLPLEVQQAIVKLCRDLGVGPAGFYTPQTRGGEMHLQMMCLGQHWNPVTQRYELTRSNT
;
A
#
# COMPACT_ATOMS: atom_id res chain seq x y z
N ALA A 1 -35.45 -33.49 49.72
CA ALA A 1 -34.63 -33.23 48.53
C ALA A 1 -35.02 -31.85 48.02
N GLY A 2 -34.20 -30.82 47.91
CA GLY A 2 -32.75 -30.70 47.94
C GLY A 2 -32.35 -29.67 46.89
N GLN A 3 -31.84 -28.50 47.33
CA GLN A 3 -30.90 -27.58 46.65
C GLN A 3 -31.35 -26.90 45.33
N GLY A 4 -30.95 -25.67 45.01
CA GLY A 4 -29.86 -24.87 45.58
C GLY A 4 -29.96 -23.38 45.29
N ALA A 5 -29.29 -22.63 46.16
CA ALA A 5 -28.99 -21.22 46.05
C ALA A 5 -27.91 -20.96 44.98
N GLY A 6 -28.01 -19.82 44.30
CA GLY A 6 -26.95 -19.28 43.46
C GLY A 6 -26.76 -17.81 43.79
N ALA A 7 -25.91 -17.54 44.78
CA ALA A 7 -25.46 -16.20 45.16
C ALA A 7 -24.63 -15.56 44.04
N GLY A 8 -24.71 -14.23 43.93
CA GLY A 8 -24.01 -13.46 42.92
C GLY A 8 -22.49 -13.57 42.98
N VAL A 9 -21.87 -13.49 41.80
CA VAL A 9 -20.45 -13.16 41.65
C VAL A 9 -20.37 -11.90 40.80
N LEU A 10 -20.26 -10.77 41.49
CA LEU A 10 -19.76 -9.51 40.95
C LEU A 10 -18.37 -9.79 40.35
N ARG A 11 -18.22 -9.60 39.04
CA ARG A 11 -16.91 -9.61 38.38
C ARG A 11 -16.12 -8.41 38.91
N SER A 12 -15.16 -8.66 39.78
CA SER A 12 -14.19 -7.67 40.22
C SER A 12 -13.25 -7.30 39.06
N SER A 13 -13.13 -6.01 38.78
CA SER A 13 -12.09 -5.47 37.89
C SER A 13 -10.72 -5.68 38.53
N PRO A 14 -9.67 -6.01 37.76
CA PRO A 14 -8.31 -6.13 38.30
C PRO A 14 -7.71 -4.74 38.60
N PRO A 15 -6.81 -4.64 39.61
CA PRO A 15 -6.18 -3.39 40.00
C PRO A 15 -5.15 -2.90 38.95
N PRO A 16 -4.87 -1.59 38.90
CA PRO A 16 -3.89 -1.04 37.97
C PRO A 16 -2.48 -1.26 38.50
N GLY A 17 -1.59 -1.75 37.65
CA GLY A 17 -0.16 -1.79 37.93
C GLY A 17 0.41 -3.18 38.13
N LEU A 18 0.61 -3.90 37.03
CA LEU A 18 1.79 -4.74 36.86
C LEU A 18 2.06 -4.85 35.35
N ALA A 19 3.07 -4.13 34.87
CA ALA A 19 3.55 -4.29 33.50
C ALA A 19 4.18 -5.69 33.35
N PRO A 20 3.89 -6.44 32.27
CA PRO A 20 4.58 -7.70 32.03
C PRO A 20 6.08 -7.44 31.77
N PRO A 21 6.98 -8.26 32.33
CA PRO A 21 8.41 -8.11 32.10
C PRO A 21 8.77 -8.61 30.70
N GLY A 22 9.58 -7.83 29.99
CA GLY A 22 10.36 -8.33 28.85
C GLY A 22 9.73 -8.09 27.47
N LEU A 23 9.60 -6.83 27.06
CA LEU A 23 9.78 -6.47 25.66
C LEU A 23 10.87 -5.42 25.61
N SER A 24 12.10 -5.87 25.41
CA SER A 24 13.19 -5.00 24.96
C SER A 24 12.70 -4.24 23.72
N PRO A 25 13.10 -2.96 23.52
CA PRO A 25 12.79 -2.26 22.28
C PRO A 25 13.41 -3.06 21.14
N THR A 26 12.59 -3.80 20.41
CA THR A 26 13.00 -4.43 19.16
C THR A 26 13.36 -3.28 18.24
N THR A 27 14.67 -3.14 17.98
CA THR A 27 15.16 -2.26 16.93
C THR A 27 14.34 -2.58 15.69
N PRO A 28 13.60 -1.62 15.11
CA PRO A 28 12.75 -1.90 13.97
C PRO A 28 13.64 -2.49 12.88
N PRO A 29 13.22 -3.58 12.21
CA PRO A 29 14.03 -4.21 11.17
C PRO A 29 14.36 -3.11 10.16
N ARG A 30 15.66 -2.88 9.99
CA ARG A 30 16.19 -1.89 9.05
C ARG A 30 15.75 -2.36 7.66
N LEU A 31 14.78 -1.67 7.08
CA LEU A 31 14.30 -2.00 5.75
C LEU A 31 15.38 -1.57 4.74
N ASP A 32 16.31 -2.47 4.45
CA ASP A 32 17.38 -2.27 3.50
C ASP A 32 16.81 -2.36 2.07
N LEU A 33 16.20 -1.28 1.60
CA LEU A 33 15.61 -1.13 0.25
C LEU A 33 16.63 -1.12 -0.91
N LEU A 34 17.91 -1.46 -0.65
CA LEU A 34 19.02 -1.27 -1.59
C LEU A 34 19.92 -2.49 -1.81
N ALA A 35 19.49 -3.71 -1.48
CA ALA A 35 20.24 -4.91 -1.86
C ALA A 35 19.83 -5.37 -3.29
N VAL A 36 20.57 -4.90 -4.30
CA VAL A 36 20.62 -5.53 -5.63
C VAL A 36 21.86 -6.41 -5.66
N ASP A 37 21.66 -7.73 -5.62
CA ASP A 37 22.65 -8.70 -6.11
C ASP A 37 22.17 -9.23 -7.46
N GLY A 38 23.06 -9.14 -8.45
CA GLY A 38 22.73 -9.24 -9.86
C GLY A 38 22.53 -10.64 -10.42
N GLY A 39 21.99 -10.68 -11.64
CA GLY A 39 22.10 -11.82 -12.56
C GLY A 39 20.77 -12.27 -13.17
N GLY A 40 20.58 -12.05 -14.47
CA GLY A 40 19.51 -12.70 -15.25
C GLY A 40 19.06 -11.92 -16.48
N ASP A 41 19.58 -12.31 -17.64
CA ASP A 41 19.31 -11.77 -18.98
C ASP A 41 17.90 -12.13 -19.48
N ALA A 42 17.09 -11.12 -19.82
CA ALA A 42 15.90 -11.24 -20.67
C ALA A 42 15.59 -9.87 -21.28
N ILE A 43 15.31 -9.86 -22.59
CA ILE A 43 15.03 -8.68 -23.42
C ILE A 43 13.84 -7.90 -22.86
N ALA A 44 14.12 -6.91 -22.03
CA ALA A 44 13.22 -5.86 -21.60
C ALA A 44 14.10 -4.62 -21.49
N ARG A 45 13.72 -3.51 -22.12
CA ARG A 45 14.36 -2.22 -21.84
C ARG A 45 14.43 -2.12 -20.31
N PRO A 46 15.62 -2.08 -19.68
CA PRO A 46 15.69 -2.09 -18.25
C PRO A 46 14.79 -0.95 -17.76
N PRO A 47 13.89 -1.16 -16.78
CA PRO A 47 13.27 -0.03 -16.12
C PRO A 47 14.45 0.86 -15.72
N ALA A 48 14.45 2.09 -16.25
CA ALA A 48 15.58 3.00 -16.07
C ALA A 48 16.00 2.90 -14.62
N ALA A 49 17.23 2.45 -14.37
CA ALA A 49 17.68 2.17 -13.01
C ALA A 49 17.46 3.45 -12.21
N ILE A 50 16.42 3.47 -11.37
CA ILE A 50 16.07 4.64 -10.58
C ILE A 50 17.11 4.68 -9.48
N SER A 51 18.22 5.35 -9.75
CA SER A 51 19.22 5.62 -8.75
C SER A 51 18.57 6.59 -7.76
N LEU A 52 18.22 6.10 -6.58
CA LEU A 52 17.76 6.89 -5.44
C LEU A 52 18.93 7.70 -4.85
N ARG A 53 19.68 8.44 -5.69
CA ARG A 53 20.70 9.35 -5.20
C ARG A 53 20.00 10.43 -4.37
N GLY A 54 20.48 10.59 -3.14
CA GLY A 54 19.94 11.45 -2.11
C GLY A 54 19.85 12.91 -2.55
N ASP A 55 18.65 13.37 -2.90
CA ASP A 55 18.31 14.79 -2.77
C ASP A 55 18.13 15.10 -1.26
N ALA A 56 18.59 16.25 -0.77
CA ALA A 56 18.51 16.62 0.65
C ALA A 56 17.06 16.65 1.20
N ARG A 57 16.07 16.66 0.30
CA ARG A 57 14.64 16.56 0.63
C ARG A 57 14.14 15.12 0.85
N GLN A 58 14.98 14.12 0.62
CA GLN A 58 14.61 12.72 0.79
C GLN A 58 14.53 12.33 2.27
N SER A 59 13.43 11.68 2.65
CA SER A 59 13.28 11.16 4.01
C SER A 59 12.47 9.87 4.02
N THR A 60 12.86 8.97 4.91
CA THR A 60 12.18 7.69 5.14
C THR A 60 11.56 7.68 6.51
N ARG A 61 10.27 7.34 6.61
CA ARG A 61 9.54 7.23 7.88
C ARG A 61 8.77 5.92 7.93
N VAL A 62 9.04 5.10 8.94
CA VAL A 62 8.18 3.96 9.28
C VAL A 62 6.94 4.52 9.98
N LEU A 63 5.75 4.20 9.46
CA LEU A 63 4.49 4.63 10.03
C LEU A 63 3.94 3.60 11.00
N GLN A 64 4.01 2.32 10.63
CA GLN A 64 3.66 1.12 11.41
C GLN A 64 4.48 -0.06 10.86
N ASP A 65 4.45 -1.20 11.54
CA ASP A 65 5.07 -2.44 11.05
C ASP A 65 4.51 -2.79 9.65
N GLY A 66 5.40 -2.91 8.66
CA GLY A 66 5.03 -3.16 7.26
C GLY A 66 4.60 -1.93 6.44
N LEU A 67 4.58 -0.72 7.01
CA LEU A 67 4.19 0.51 6.30
C LEU A 67 5.28 1.59 6.39
N VAL A 68 5.89 1.91 5.25
CA VAL A 68 6.99 2.88 5.16
C VAL A 68 6.68 3.95 4.13
N LEU A 69 6.86 5.22 4.53
CA LEU A 69 6.76 6.37 3.66
C LEU A 69 8.15 6.82 3.21
N LEU A 70 8.34 6.86 1.89
CA LEU A 70 9.54 7.34 1.22
C LEU A 70 9.25 8.68 0.55
N LYS A 71 9.66 9.79 1.19
CA LYS A 71 9.47 11.14 0.65
C LYS A 71 10.62 11.51 -0.27
N GLY A 72 10.29 12.16 -1.39
CA GLY A 72 11.26 12.76 -2.32
C GLY A 72 12.07 11.75 -3.14
N VAL A 73 11.70 10.46 -3.12
CA VAL A 73 12.50 9.39 -3.73
C VAL A 73 12.45 9.35 -5.25
N LEU A 74 11.42 9.93 -5.89
CA LEU A 74 11.35 9.99 -7.34
C LEU A 74 12.14 11.20 -7.84
N PRO A 75 13.23 11.03 -8.61
CA PRO A 75 13.92 12.14 -9.25
C PRO A 75 13.00 12.91 -10.20
N LEU A 76 13.29 14.18 -10.44
CA LEU A 76 12.44 15.06 -11.24
C LEU A 76 12.22 14.51 -12.65
N GLU A 77 13.27 14.02 -13.29
CA GLU A 77 13.22 13.43 -14.63
C GLU A 77 12.31 12.19 -14.69
N VAL A 78 12.30 11.38 -13.62
CA VAL A 78 11.43 10.21 -13.51
C VAL A 78 9.98 10.64 -13.31
N GLN A 79 9.73 11.64 -12.46
CA GLN A 79 8.38 12.21 -12.29
C GLN A 79 7.83 12.72 -13.62
N GLN A 80 8.64 13.47 -14.39
CA GLN A 80 8.25 13.97 -15.72
C GLN A 80 7.95 12.82 -16.70
N ALA A 81 8.78 11.78 -16.71
CA ALA A 81 8.58 10.62 -17.56
C ALA A 81 7.27 9.88 -17.23
N ILE A 82 6.96 9.68 -15.94
CA ILE A 82 5.70 9.07 -15.48
C ILE A 82 4.51 9.92 -15.94
N VAL A 83 4.54 11.24 -15.71
CA VAL A 83 3.44 12.13 -16.10
C VAL A 83 3.20 12.10 -17.60
N LYS A 84 4.27 12.15 -18.41
CA LYS A 84 4.16 12.09 -19.87
C LYS A 84 3.53 10.76 -20.31
N LEU A 85 4.02 9.64 -19.80
CA LEU A 85 3.50 8.32 -20.14
C LEU A 85 2.03 8.17 -19.74
N CYS A 86 1.68 8.59 -18.53
CA CYS A 86 0.30 8.53 -18.05
C CYS A 86 -0.65 9.40 -18.88
N ARG A 87 -0.20 10.57 -19.35
CA ARG A 87 -0.99 11.43 -20.24
C ARG A 87 -1.24 10.75 -21.59
N ASP A 88 -0.19 10.22 -22.20
CA ASP A 88 -0.26 9.60 -23.53
C ASP A 88 -1.16 8.35 -23.51
N LEU A 89 -1.08 7.53 -22.44
CA LEU A 89 -1.98 6.39 -22.22
C LEU A 89 -3.40 6.82 -21.85
N GLY A 90 -3.51 7.87 -21.04
CA GLY A 90 -4.76 8.35 -20.45
C GLY A 90 -5.77 8.89 -21.45
N VAL A 91 -5.32 9.35 -22.62
CA VAL A 91 -6.18 9.77 -23.75
C VAL A 91 -6.50 8.64 -24.73
N GLY A 92 -5.90 7.47 -24.55
CA GLY A 92 -6.10 6.31 -25.41
C GLY A 92 -7.42 5.55 -25.14
N PRO A 93 -7.72 4.50 -25.92
CA PRO A 93 -8.97 3.73 -25.81
C PRO A 93 -9.22 3.06 -24.43
N ALA A 94 -8.13 2.70 -23.73
CA ALA A 94 -8.15 2.16 -22.38
C ALA A 94 -7.71 3.20 -21.32
N GLY A 95 -7.79 4.48 -21.67
CA GLY A 95 -7.35 5.59 -20.86
C GLY A 95 -8.27 5.91 -19.68
N PHE A 96 -8.19 7.14 -19.19
CA PHE A 96 -8.91 7.57 -18.01
C PHE A 96 -10.43 7.52 -18.22
N TYR A 97 -11.14 7.01 -17.22
CA TYR A 97 -12.59 7.05 -17.14
C TYR A 97 -13.03 7.34 -15.70
N THR A 98 -14.24 7.88 -15.53
CA THR A 98 -14.87 8.02 -14.21
C THR A 98 -15.56 6.70 -13.87
N PRO A 99 -15.13 5.99 -12.82
CA PRO A 99 -15.72 4.72 -12.45
C PRO A 99 -17.09 4.92 -11.79
N GLN A 100 -18.05 4.11 -12.20
CA GLN A 100 -19.26 3.88 -11.41
C GLN A 100 -18.98 2.75 -10.42
N THR A 101 -19.32 2.98 -9.15
CA THR A 101 -19.15 1.98 -8.09
C THR A 101 -20.51 1.61 -7.51
N ARG A 102 -20.59 0.45 -6.85
CA ARG A 102 -21.80 0.06 -6.09
C ARG A 102 -22.19 1.06 -4.98
N GLY A 103 -21.27 1.93 -4.55
CA GLY A 103 -21.48 2.91 -3.48
C GLY A 103 -21.71 4.35 -3.96
N GLY A 104 -21.81 4.59 -5.27
CA GLY A 104 -22.01 5.92 -5.85
C GLY A 104 -20.92 6.31 -6.87
N GLU A 105 -21.06 7.52 -7.41
CA GLU A 105 -20.10 8.11 -8.33
C GLU A 105 -18.86 8.62 -7.59
N MET A 106 -17.68 8.37 -8.15
CA MET A 106 -16.43 8.92 -7.62
C MET A 106 -16.11 10.22 -8.35
N HIS A 107 -15.70 11.26 -7.61
CA HIS A 107 -15.14 12.49 -8.18
C HIS A 107 -13.66 12.33 -8.56
N LEU A 108 -13.31 11.20 -9.18
CA LEU A 108 -11.97 10.94 -9.69
C LEU A 108 -12.04 10.21 -11.02
N GLN A 109 -10.97 10.32 -11.81
CA GLN A 109 -10.75 9.50 -12.99
C GLN A 109 -9.68 8.45 -12.70
N MET A 110 -9.84 7.26 -13.26
CA MET A 110 -8.87 6.17 -13.13
C MET A 110 -8.62 5.49 -14.47
N MET A 111 -7.46 4.86 -14.58
CA MET A 111 -7.11 3.90 -15.62
C MET A 111 -6.30 2.77 -14.98
N CYS A 112 -6.33 1.58 -15.57
CA CYS A 112 -5.57 0.43 -15.09
C CYS A 112 -4.43 0.10 -16.05
N LEU A 113 -3.26 -0.23 -15.51
CA LEU A 113 -2.14 -0.80 -16.27
C LEU A 113 -2.01 -2.28 -15.90
N GLY A 114 -1.96 -3.18 -16.89
CA GLY A 114 -2.01 -4.63 -16.66
C GLY A 114 -3.45 -5.13 -16.59
N GLN A 115 -3.83 -5.78 -15.48
CA GLN A 115 -5.22 -6.24 -15.28
C GLN A 115 -6.13 -5.07 -14.90
N HIS A 116 -7.35 -5.11 -15.41
CA HIS A 116 -8.39 -4.16 -15.09
C HIS A 116 -9.05 -4.50 -13.74
N TRP A 117 -9.10 -3.54 -12.83
CA TRP A 117 -9.92 -3.67 -11.62
C TRP A 117 -11.34 -3.17 -11.90
N ASN A 118 -12.32 -4.08 -11.92
CA ASN A 118 -13.71 -3.74 -12.17
C ASN A 118 -14.39 -3.27 -10.86
N PRO A 119 -14.77 -1.98 -10.76
CA PRO A 119 -15.35 -1.42 -9.54
C PRO A 119 -16.77 -1.91 -9.24
N VAL A 120 -17.48 -2.45 -10.24
CA VAL A 120 -18.86 -2.96 -10.10
C VAL A 120 -18.85 -4.38 -9.57
N THR A 121 -18.01 -5.25 -10.16
CA THR A 121 -17.89 -6.66 -9.75
C THR A 121 -16.91 -6.87 -8.60
N GLN A 122 -16.03 -5.90 -8.34
CA GLN A 122 -14.94 -5.93 -7.36
C GLN A 122 -13.95 -7.08 -7.65
N ARG A 123 -13.61 -7.27 -8.92
CA ARG A 123 -12.71 -8.34 -9.39
C ARG A 123 -11.73 -7.80 -10.43
N TYR A 124 -10.61 -8.51 -10.56
CA TYR A 124 -9.68 -8.28 -11.67
C TYR A 124 -10.14 -9.02 -12.93
N GLU A 125 -10.00 -8.35 -14.07
CA GLU A 125 -10.35 -8.82 -15.40
C GLU A 125 -9.22 -8.49 -16.39
N LEU A 126 -9.08 -9.27 -17.46
CA LEU A 126 -8.05 -9.02 -18.48
C LEU A 126 -8.35 -7.76 -19.31
N THR A 127 -9.63 -7.46 -19.51
CA THR A 127 -10.12 -6.34 -20.31
C THR A 127 -11.20 -5.61 -19.54
N ARG A 128 -11.26 -4.29 -19.70
CA ARG A 128 -12.31 -3.46 -19.12
C ARG A 128 -13.68 -3.84 -19.66
N SER A 129 -14.59 -4.29 -18.79
CA SER A 129 -15.96 -4.66 -19.14
C SER A 129 -17.03 -3.76 -18.51
N ASN A 130 -16.66 -2.95 -17.52
CA ASN A 130 -17.56 -1.99 -16.91
C ASN A 130 -17.73 -0.77 -17.83
N THR A 131 -18.83 -0.76 -18.56
CA THR A 131 -19.21 0.33 -19.48
C THR A 131 -20.53 0.92 -19.05
#